data_AF-A0A8H4V681-F1
#
_entry.id   AF-A0A8H4V681-F1
#
_cell.length_a   1.000
_cell.length_b   1.000
_cell.length_c   1.000
_cell.angle_alpha   90.00
_cell.angle_beta   90.00
_cell.angle_gamma   90.00
#
_symmetry.space_group_name_H-M   'P 1'
#
loop_
_entity.id
_entity.type
_entity.pdbx_description
1 polymer ?
#
loop_
_entity_poly.entity_id
_entity_poly.type
_entity_poly.pdbx_seq_one_letter_code
_entity_poly.pdbx_strand_id
1 'polypeptide(L)'
;MSLYRTTPNPGLGDSATGSIVVADATARSKVRLFHKTGGQWTFVASNYTFKAQDLKAGLELGIDARDVRSPGGWDGRATVELKIKDGETEASDSVALRVAPVLTQHHGQPAEQLVTASAHDWNEGMARFVEELGEMSRTAELKPLRIMDTFPCRGGGDGWVQDFFEAGYSSMPGPDGPVGLQIMMRSAQTQRQPGRKIFQDLRSNTQAHDVPGQRQRPGNASEEDVGTKVPEAGMPPGESEQQPANMTEKARTFAPRLLANDYPAGMPLQLYIPPCLRDPAHHLHLPEFGQPLRIQIEGPVVAIERLFPTITWHTNPTRLEFPQPAAQELANLAYRTIYGKEPRLGDAVVKDEYLGWVVENPMTRVDYYGVTFDHHVPTGDSDPEVLQINVIEVEDDDGAYANRWLPFQVDASTYRGQSVLAVPRCCQKRKGTQDRRKVNESVAERENKGPERDEAN
;
A
#
# COMPACT_ATOMS: atom_id res chain seq x y z
N MET A 1 -19.86 -16.61 -3.97
CA MET A 1 -20.76 -16.54 -2.81
C MET A 1 -20.14 -17.35 -1.68
N SER A 2 -20.04 -16.78 -0.48
CA SER A 2 -19.59 -17.52 0.70
C SER A 2 -20.76 -18.33 1.26
N LEU A 3 -20.50 -19.54 1.77
CA LEU A 3 -21.51 -20.50 2.21
C LEU A 3 -21.41 -20.71 3.71
N TYR A 4 -22.55 -20.77 4.39
CA TYR A 4 -22.62 -21.06 5.82
C TYR A 4 -23.93 -21.78 6.14
N ARG A 5 -23.98 -22.41 7.31
CA ARG A 5 -25.10 -23.26 7.73
C ARG A 5 -25.51 -22.95 9.15
N THR A 6 -26.80 -23.11 9.45
CA THR A 6 -27.25 -23.16 10.84
C THR A 6 -27.25 -24.60 11.33
N THR A 7 -27.01 -24.80 12.62
CA THR A 7 -27.17 -26.11 13.25
C THR A 7 -28.64 -26.51 13.21
N PRO A 8 -28.99 -27.75 12.77
CA PRO A 8 -30.36 -28.24 12.83
C PRO A 8 -30.88 -28.25 14.26
N ASN A 9 -32.12 -27.82 14.48
CA ASN A 9 -32.77 -27.85 15.79
C ASN A 9 -34.13 -28.57 15.73
N PRO A 10 -34.14 -29.92 15.79
CA PRO A 10 -35.38 -30.70 15.68
C PRO A 10 -36.35 -30.49 16.85
N GLY A 11 -35.90 -29.88 17.95
CA GLY A 11 -36.72 -29.61 19.14
C GLY A 11 -37.63 -28.39 19.06
N LEU A 12 -37.54 -27.59 17.99
CA LEU A 12 -38.43 -26.44 17.79
C LEU A 12 -39.91 -26.88 17.68
N GLY A 13 -40.82 -26.02 18.11
CA GLY A 13 -42.25 -26.17 17.85
C GLY A 13 -42.59 -26.05 16.36
N ASP A 14 -43.72 -26.61 15.94
CA ASP A 14 -44.18 -26.53 14.53
C ASP A 14 -44.61 -25.11 14.12
N SER A 15 -44.84 -24.22 15.09
CA SER A 15 -45.12 -22.80 14.90
C SER A 15 -43.88 -21.91 14.95
N ALA A 16 -42.68 -22.47 15.13
CA ALA A 16 -41.45 -21.69 15.20
C ALA A 16 -41.22 -20.89 13.92
N THR A 17 -40.71 -19.67 14.08
CA THR A 17 -40.39 -18.75 12.98
C THR A 17 -38.98 -18.22 13.13
N GLY A 18 -38.36 -17.87 12.01
CA GLY A 18 -37.01 -17.34 12.00
C GLY A 18 -36.86 -16.17 11.05
N SER A 19 -35.94 -15.27 11.33
CA SER A 19 -35.56 -14.17 10.45
C SER A 19 -34.05 -14.03 10.40
N ILE A 20 -33.53 -13.62 9.25
CA ILE A 20 -32.11 -13.31 9.07
C ILE A 20 -31.99 -11.89 8.56
N VAL A 21 -31.15 -11.10 9.23
CA VAL A 21 -30.91 -9.70 8.89
C VAL A 21 -29.42 -9.39 8.93
N VAL A 22 -29.03 -8.38 8.15
CA VAL A 22 -27.71 -7.74 8.28
C VAL A 22 -27.88 -6.54 9.18
N ALA A 23 -27.22 -6.56 10.33
CA ALA A 23 -27.47 -5.61 11.42
C ALA A 23 -27.20 -4.15 10.97
N ASP A 24 -26.02 -3.90 10.42
CA ASP A 24 -25.61 -2.57 9.93
C ASP A 24 -26.31 -2.20 8.61
N ALA A 25 -26.83 -0.97 8.53
CA ALA A 25 -27.58 -0.49 7.37
C ALA A 25 -26.69 -0.31 6.13
N THR A 26 -25.45 0.16 6.33
CA THR A 26 -24.49 0.34 5.24
C THR A 26 -24.16 -1.03 4.63
N ALA A 27 -23.74 -1.99 5.45
CA ALA A 27 -23.46 -3.36 5.03
C ALA A 27 -24.67 -4.02 4.36
N ARG A 28 -25.88 -3.85 4.90
CA ARG A 28 -27.13 -4.39 4.33
C ARG A 28 -27.36 -3.90 2.90
N SER A 29 -27.01 -2.66 2.58
CA SER A 29 -27.08 -2.13 1.21
C SER A 29 -26.01 -2.73 0.27
N LYS A 30 -24.95 -3.34 0.81
CA LYS A 30 -23.79 -3.84 0.07
C LYS A 30 -23.72 -5.36 -0.04
N VAL A 31 -24.60 -6.10 0.62
CA VAL A 31 -24.62 -7.57 0.57
C VAL A 31 -25.98 -8.11 0.12
N ARG A 32 -26.00 -9.35 -0.37
CA ARG A 32 -27.24 -10.12 -0.57
C ARG A 32 -27.13 -11.47 0.11
N LEU A 33 -28.26 -11.89 0.68
CA LEU A 33 -28.41 -13.18 1.34
C LEU A 33 -29.23 -14.12 0.45
N PHE A 34 -28.88 -15.39 0.49
CA PHE A 34 -29.52 -16.45 -0.26
C PHE A 34 -29.75 -17.66 0.64
N HIS A 35 -30.83 -18.38 0.39
CA HIS A 35 -31.14 -19.66 1.03
C HIS A 35 -31.24 -20.73 -0.05
N LYS A 36 -30.64 -21.89 0.20
CA LYS A 36 -30.71 -23.03 -0.71
C LYS A 36 -31.93 -23.88 -0.37
N THR A 37 -32.83 -24.03 -1.34
CA THR A 37 -34.04 -24.86 -1.19
C THR A 37 -34.22 -25.69 -2.44
N GLY A 38 -34.39 -27.01 -2.29
CA GLY A 38 -34.50 -27.93 -3.43
C GLY A 38 -33.28 -27.88 -4.37
N GLY A 39 -32.09 -27.59 -3.82
CA GLY A 39 -30.85 -27.44 -4.60
C GLY A 39 -30.66 -26.07 -5.28
N GLN A 40 -31.65 -25.17 -5.23
CA GLN A 40 -31.62 -23.85 -5.88
C GLN A 40 -31.39 -22.73 -4.85
N TRP A 41 -30.61 -21.71 -5.24
CA TRP A 41 -30.35 -20.54 -4.40
C TRP A 41 -31.40 -19.46 -4.64
N THR A 42 -32.13 -19.09 -3.59
CA THR A 42 -33.18 -18.06 -3.63
C THR A 42 -32.79 -16.86 -2.78
N PHE A 43 -32.98 -15.64 -3.29
CA PHE A 43 -32.71 -14.41 -2.55
C PHE A 43 -33.60 -14.28 -1.31
N VAL A 44 -32.99 -13.92 -0.18
CA VAL A 44 -33.66 -13.71 1.11
C VAL A 44 -33.84 -12.21 1.31
N ALA A 45 -35.07 -11.75 1.18
CA ALA A 45 -35.43 -10.36 1.50
C ALA A 45 -35.37 -10.14 3.02
N SER A 46 -35.15 -8.89 3.45
CA SER A 46 -35.05 -8.54 4.88
C SER A 46 -36.30 -8.82 5.72
N ASN A 47 -37.47 -8.97 5.07
CA ASN A 47 -38.74 -9.32 5.71
C ASN A 47 -39.11 -10.80 5.52
N TYR A 48 -38.19 -11.61 4.99
CA TYR A 48 -38.42 -13.03 4.80
C TYR A 48 -38.48 -13.75 6.15
N THR A 49 -39.47 -14.62 6.31
CA THR A 49 -39.65 -15.44 7.52
C THR A 49 -39.46 -16.91 7.19
N PHE A 50 -38.48 -17.54 7.82
CA PHE A 50 -38.20 -18.97 7.73
C PHE A 50 -39.24 -19.76 8.53
N LYS A 51 -39.67 -20.89 7.98
CA LYS A 51 -40.66 -21.79 8.61
C LYS A 51 -39.97 -22.78 9.54
N ALA A 52 -40.71 -23.28 10.53
CA ALA A 52 -40.25 -24.28 11.48
C ALA A 52 -39.56 -25.49 10.81
N GLN A 53 -40.11 -26.01 9.71
CA GLN A 53 -39.53 -27.15 9.00
C GLN A 53 -38.09 -26.90 8.54
N ASP A 54 -37.82 -25.72 7.97
CA ASP A 54 -36.49 -25.35 7.48
C ASP A 54 -35.52 -25.13 8.67
N LEU A 55 -36.00 -24.48 9.73
CA LEU A 55 -35.20 -24.24 10.94
C LEU A 55 -34.86 -25.55 11.67
N LYS A 56 -35.78 -26.51 11.71
CA LYS A 56 -35.56 -27.86 12.26
C LYS A 56 -34.49 -28.62 11.49
N ALA A 57 -34.52 -28.53 10.16
CA ALA A 57 -33.57 -29.19 9.28
C ALA A 57 -32.20 -28.48 9.23
N GLY A 58 -32.14 -27.21 9.64
CA GLY A 58 -30.99 -26.34 9.46
C GLY A 58 -30.99 -25.68 8.09
N LEU A 59 -30.57 -24.41 8.03
CA LEU A 59 -30.57 -23.60 6.81
C LEU A 59 -29.23 -23.73 6.09
N GLU A 60 -29.27 -23.89 4.77
CA GLU A 60 -28.10 -23.70 3.90
C GLU A 60 -28.12 -22.29 3.31
N LEU A 61 -27.19 -21.45 3.74
CA LEU A 61 -27.18 -20.03 3.46
C LEU A 61 -25.98 -19.64 2.60
N GLY A 62 -26.20 -18.60 1.80
CA GLY A 62 -25.20 -17.99 0.94
C GLY A 62 -25.21 -16.48 1.11
N ILE A 63 -24.03 -15.87 1.07
CA ILE A 63 -23.88 -14.41 1.09
C ILE A 63 -22.93 -13.96 -0.02
N ASP A 64 -23.31 -12.90 -0.72
CA ASP A 64 -22.43 -12.19 -1.64
C ASP A 64 -22.32 -10.70 -1.30
N ALA A 65 -21.15 -10.14 -1.57
CA ALA A 65 -20.93 -8.70 -1.56
C ALA A 65 -21.15 -8.16 -2.96
N ARG A 66 -21.73 -6.95 -3.04
CA ARG A 66 -21.96 -6.19 -4.26
C ARG A 66 -20.99 -5.03 -4.44
N ASP A 67 -20.09 -4.86 -3.48
CA ASP A 67 -19.17 -3.74 -3.40
C ASP A 67 -17.89 -4.16 -2.67
N VAL A 68 -16.85 -3.37 -2.85
CA VAL A 68 -15.55 -3.55 -2.18
C VAL A 68 -15.44 -2.61 -0.99
N ARG A 69 -14.45 -2.85 -0.13
CA ARG A 69 -14.14 -1.92 0.96
C ARG A 69 -13.64 -0.59 0.38
N SER A 70 -14.13 0.54 0.91
CA SER A 70 -13.75 1.87 0.43
C SER A 70 -13.63 2.88 1.58
N PRO A 71 -12.60 3.77 1.58
CA PRO A 71 -12.51 4.87 2.52
C PRO A 71 -13.76 5.75 2.48
N GLY A 72 -14.29 6.15 3.64
CA GLY A 72 -15.52 6.95 3.74
C GLY A 72 -16.80 6.26 3.24
N GLY A 73 -16.71 4.99 2.83
CA GLY A 73 -17.83 4.18 2.36
C GLY A 73 -18.13 3.03 3.31
N TRP A 74 -17.82 1.81 2.88
CA TRP A 74 -18.01 0.60 3.66
C TRP A 74 -16.65 0.04 4.09
N ASP A 75 -16.47 -0.22 5.39
CA ASP A 75 -15.23 -0.80 5.95
C ASP A 75 -15.03 -2.29 5.61
N GLY A 76 -16.05 -2.88 4.96
CA GLY A 76 -16.07 -4.26 4.50
C GLY A 76 -16.65 -5.24 5.50
N ARG A 77 -17.11 -4.81 6.68
CA ARG A 77 -17.70 -5.71 7.70
C ARG A 77 -19.20 -5.90 7.49
N ALA A 78 -19.69 -7.12 7.68
CA ALA A 78 -21.10 -7.42 7.75
C ALA A 78 -21.37 -8.39 8.90
N THR A 79 -22.28 -8.02 9.80
CA THR A 79 -22.78 -8.92 10.84
C THR A 79 -24.14 -9.44 10.42
N VAL A 80 -24.25 -10.74 10.22
CA VAL A 80 -25.49 -11.44 9.90
C VAL A 80 -26.06 -12.01 11.20
N GLU A 81 -27.28 -11.63 11.53
CA GLU A 81 -27.98 -12.05 12.73
C GLU A 81 -29.15 -12.97 12.35
N LEU A 82 -29.23 -14.13 13.00
CA LEU A 82 -30.38 -15.02 12.96
C LEU A 82 -31.18 -14.85 14.25
N LYS A 83 -32.49 -14.65 14.14
CA LYS A 83 -33.43 -14.67 15.26
C LYS A 83 -34.45 -15.76 15.06
N ILE A 84 -34.69 -16.56 16.09
CA ILE A 84 -35.71 -17.61 16.12
C ILE A 84 -36.68 -17.31 17.24
N LYS A 85 -37.98 -17.37 16.95
CA LYS A 85 -39.06 -17.26 17.91
C LYS A 85 -39.90 -18.54 17.90
N ASP A 86 -40.08 -19.13 19.07
CA ASP A 86 -40.94 -20.30 19.30
C ASP A 86 -41.83 -20.06 20.53
N GLY A 87 -43.11 -19.78 20.26
CA GLY A 87 -44.04 -19.28 21.28
C GLY A 87 -43.57 -17.94 21.86
N GLU A 88 -43.42 -17.90 23.19
CA GLU A 88 -42.92 -16.74 23.94
C GLU A 88 -41.38 -16.70 24.04
N THR A 89 -40.69 -17.74 23.57
CA THR A 89 -39.23 -17.81 23.66
C THR A 89 -38.60 -17.26 22.40
N GLU A 90 -37.58 -16.40 22.56
CA GLU A 90 -36.77 -15.89 21.47
C GLU A 90 -35.29 -16.19 21.74
N ALA A 91 -34.56 -16.55 20.70
CA ALA A 91 -33.12 -16.74 20.71
C ALA A 91 -32.49 -16.08 19.49
N SER A 92 -31.29 -15.54 19.63
CA SER A 92 -30.52 -14.97 18.53
C SER A 92 -29.08 -15.43 18.55
N ASP A 93 -28.48 -15.47 17.36
CA ASP A 93 -27.05 -15.71 17.17
C ASP A 93 -26.57 -14.89 15.96
N SER A 94 -25.26 -14.66 15.87
CA SER A 94 -24.69 -13.84 14.81
C SER A 94 -23.32 -14.30 14.35
N VAL A 95 -23.04 -14.04 13.08
CA VAL A 95 -21.72 -14.27 12.47
C VAL A 95 -21.19 -12.98 11.85
N ALA A 96 -19.92 -12.70 12.10
CA ALA A 96 -19.22 -11.57 11.52
C ALA A 96 -18.45 -12.01 10.27
N LEU A 97 -18.68 -11.33 9.16
CA LEU A 97 -17.97 -11.55 7.90
C LEU A 97 -17.22 -10.28 7.48
N ARG A 98 -16.17 -10.47 6.69
CA ARG A 98 -15.44 -9.38 6.04
C ARG A 98 -15.32 -9.65 4.55
N VAL A 99 -15.66 -8.67 3.72
CA VAL A 99 -15.42 -8.75 2.27
C VAL A 99 -13.92 -8.88 2.02
N ALA A 100 -13.55 -9.80 1.15
CA ALA A 100 -12.15 -9.98 0.76
C ALA A 100 -11.67 -8.71 0.02
N PRO A 101 -10.46 -8.20 0.34
CA PRO A 101 -9.91 -7.05 -0.38
C PRO A 101 -9.64 -7.41 -1.85
N VAL A 102 -9.53 -6.38 -2.68
CA VAL A 102 -8.94 -6.51 -4.03
C VAL A 102 -7.44 -6.27 -3.89
N LEU A 103 -6.65 -7.22 -4.35
CA LEU A 103 -5.19 -7.16 -4.36
C LEU A 103 -4.71 -7.07 -5.81
N THR A 104 -3.76 -6.19 -6.09
CA THR A 104 -3.09 -6.10 -7.40
C THR A 104 -2.06 -7.23 -7.55
N GLN A 105 -1.76 -7.61 -8.77
CA GLN A 105 -0.62 -8.49 -9.06
C GLN A 105 0.70 -7.69 -9.06
N HIS A 106 1.83 -8.38 -8.98
CA HIS A 106 3.16 -7.77 -9.11
C HIS A 106 3.97 -8.53 -10.17
N HIS A 107 4.97 -7.88 -10.78
CA HIS A 107 5.72 -8.47 -11.90
C HIS A 107 6.54 -9.72 -11.56
N GLY A 108 6.80 -10.00 -10.28
CA GLY A 108 7.41 -11.26 -9.85
C GLY A 108 6.46 -12.46 -9.75
N GLN A 109 5.16 -12.30 -10.05
CA GLN A 109 4.20 -13.41 -10.17
C GLN A 109 4.32 -14.04 -11.57
N PRO A 110 4.04 -15.35 -11.72
CA PRO A 110 3.97 -15.95 -13.04
C PRO A 110 2.95 -15.22 -13.92
N ALA A 111 3.39 -14.79 -15.11
CA ALA A 111 2.48 -14.21 -16.09
C ALA A 111 1.52 -15.31 -16.61
N GLU A 112 0.26 -14.96 -16.82
CA GLU A 112 -0.73 -15.89 -17.40
C GLU A 112 -1.11 -15.53 -18.84
N GLN A 113 -1.23 -14.24 -19.14
CA GLN A 113 -1.70 -13.75 -20.42
C GLN A 113 -1.15 -12.35 -20.69
N LEU A 114 -0.73 -12.11 -21.93
CA LEU A 114 -0.39 -10.77 -22.41
C LEU A 114 -1.61 -10.12 -23.06
N VAL A 115 -1.73 -8.80 -22.91
CA VAL A 115 -2.80 -7.99 -23.49
C VAL A 115 -2.20 -6.81 -24.22
N THR A 116 -2.67 -6.53 -25.44
CA THR A 116 -2.22 -5.40 -26.26
C THR A 116 -3.37 -4.80 -27.07
N ALA A 117 -3.17 -3.63 -27.65
CA ALA A 117 -4.12 -3.00 -28.58
C ALA A 117 -4.01 -3.64 -29.97
N SER A 118 -5.07 -3.53 -30.76
CA SER A 118 -5.05 -3.95 -32.17
C SER A 118 -4.05 -3.13 -32.99
N ALA A 119 -3.34 -3.81 -33.87
CA ALA A 119 -2.66 -3.16 -34.98
C ALA A 119 -3.66 -2.80 -36.07
N HIS A 120 -3.31 -1.81 -36.89
CA HIS A 120 -4.10 -1.42 -38.04
C HIS A 120 -3.23 -1.39 -39.30
N ASP A 121 -3.84 -1.63 -40.45
CA ASP A 121 -3.18 -1.89 -41.74
C ASP A 121 -2.19 -0.80 -42.19
N TRP A 122 -2.38 0.45 -41.76
CA TRP A 122 -1.47 1.57 -42.09
C TRP A 122 -0.34 1.78 -41.08
N ASN A 123 -0.29 1.02 -39.98
CA ASN A 123 0.75 1.11 -38.95
C ASN A 123 1.55 -0.19 -38.88
N GLU A 124 2.45 -0.37 -39.85
CA GLU A 124 3.34 -1.53 -39.96
C GLU A 124 4.19 -1.75 -38.68
N GLY A 125 4.56 -0.68 -37.97
CA GLY A 125 5.30 -0.77 -36.72
C GLY A 125 4.49 -1.43 -35.60
N MET A 126 3.22 -1.07 -35.45
CA MET A 126 2.31 -1.71 -34.50
C MET A 126 1.98 -3.15 -34.92
N ALA A 127 1.80 -3.40 -36.21
CA ALA A 127 1.58 -4.76 -36.74
C ALA A 127 2.74 -5.69 -36.38
N ARG A 128 3.97 -5.24 -36.61
CA ARG A 128 5.19 -5.99 -36.22
C ARG A 128 5.28 -6.18 -34.71
N PHE A 129 4.99 -5.16 -33.91
CA PHE A 129 4.98 -5.27 -32.44
C PHE A 129 3.99 -6.34 -31.95
N VAL A 130 2.76 -6.35 -32.48
CA VAL A 130 1.72 -7.34 -32.10
C VAL A 130 2.14 -8.75 -32.51
N GLU A 131 2.75 -8.92 -33.68
CA GLU A 131 3.29 -10.19 -34.15
C GLU A 131 4.41 -10.71 -33.23
N GLU A 132 5.42 -9.89 -32.96
CA GLU A 132 6.55 -10.23 -32.07
C GLU A 132 6.07 -10.56 -30.65
N LEU A 133 5.12 -9.78 -30.10
CA LEU A 133 4.53 -10.06 -28.79
C LEU A 133 3.73 -11.37 -28.79
N GLY A 134 3.08 -11.71 -29.90
CA GLY A 134 2.38 -12.98 -30.09
C GLY A 134 3.32 -14.18 -30.16
N GLU A 135 4.50 -14.01 -30.78
CA GLU A 135 5.58 -15.00 -30.72
C GLU A 135 6.10 -15.17 -29.30
N MET A 136 6.41 -14.08 -28.60
CA MET A 136 6.85 -14.13 -27.20
C MET A 136 5.83 -14.84 -26.29
N SER A 137 4.53 -14.55 -26.47
CA SER A 137 3.46 -15.23 -25.73
C SER A 137 3.47 -16.74 -25.94
N ARG A 138 3.65 -17.19 -27.20
CA ARG A 138 3.76 -18.61 -27.55
C ARG A 138 5.02 -19.27 -27.00
N THR A 139 6.17 -18.61 -27.14
CA THR A 139 7.46 -19.10 -26.63
C THR A 139 7.47 -19.22 -25.11
N ALA A 140 6.77 -18.32 -24.41
CA ALA A 140 6.61 -18.35 -22.96
C ALA A 140 5.45 -19.25 -22.49
N GLU A 141 4.80 -19.98 -23.40
CA GLU A 141 3.67 -20.89 -23.11
C GLU A 141 2.51 -20.23 -22.35
N LEU A 142 2.29 -18.94 -22.60
CA LEU A 142 1.21 -18.16 -21.99
C LEU A 142 -0.14 -18.44 -22.70
N LYS A 143 -1.24 -18.00 -22.09
CA LYS A 143 -2.54 -17.93 -22.79
C LYS A 143 -2.38 -17.09 -24.06
N PRO A 144 -3.12 -17.39 -25.15
CA PRO A 144 -3.03 -16.64 -26.39
C PRO A 144 -3.08 -15.13 -26.17
N LEU A 145 -2.22 -14.39 -26.88
CA LEU A 145 -2.16 -12.93 -26.82
C LEU A 145 -3.57 -12.36 -26.99
N ARG A 146 -4.02 -11.58 -26.00
CA ARG A 146 -5.29 -10.88 -26.06
C ARG A 146 -5.11 -9.56 -26.78
N ILE A 147 -5.79 -9.40 -27.91
CA ILE A 147 -5.78 -8.16 -28.67
C ILE A 147 -7.10 -7.43 -28.40
N MET A 148 -7.02 -6.22 -27.85
CA MET A 148 -8.16 -5.33 -27.64
C MET A 148 -8.30 -4.39 -28.82
N ASP A 149 -9.46 -4.38 -29.46
CA ASP A 149 -9.70 -3.49 -30.59
C ASP A 149 -9.97 -2.05 -30.10
N THR A 150 -9.04 -1.10 -30.23
CA THR A 150 -9.19 0.22 -29.59
C THR A 150 -9.67 1.33 -30.54
N PHE A 151 -9.79 1.04 -31.83
CA PHE A 151 -10.10 2.01 -32.89
C PHE A 151 -11.57 2.45 -33.04
N PRO A 152 -12.61 1.64 -32.79
CA PRO A 152 -14.00 2.09 -32.98
C PRO A 152 -14.46 3.11 -31.92
N CYS A 153 -13.59 3.46 -30.96
CA CYS A 153 -13.85 4.50 -29.98
C CYS A 153 -13.44 5.89 -30.50
N ARG A 154 -14.20 6.95 -30.17
CA ARG A 154 -13.87 8.33 -30.57
C ARG A 154 -12.46 8.71 -30.07
N GLY A 155 -11.58 9.17 -30.97
CA GLY A 155 -10.24 9.66 -30.63
C GLY A 155 -9.08 9.11 -31.48
N GLY A 156 -9.33 8.16 -32.38
CA GLY A 156 -8.25 7.39 -33.01
C GLY A 156 -7.75 6.32 -32.05
N GLY A 157 -7.25 5.19 -32.57
CA GLY A 157 -6.87 4.04 -31.73
C GLY A 157 -5.87 4.43 -30.63
N ASP A 158 -6.21 4.08 -29.40
CA ASP A 158 -5.34 4.26 -28.23
C ASP A 158 -4.54 2.98 -28.03
N GLY A 159 -3.22 3.08 -28.16
CA GLY A 159 -2.31 1.93 -28.06
C GLY A 159 -1.90 1.58 -26.62
N TRP A 160 -2.24 2.41 -25.64
CA TRP A 160 -1.71 2.34 -24.29
C TRP A 160 -2.58 1.47 -23.37
N VAL A 161 -2.69 0.18 -23.68
CA VAL A 161 -3.54 -0.76 -22.93
C VAL A 161 -3.21 -0.82 -21.44
N GLN A 162 -1.93 -0.63 -21.08
CA GLN A 162 -1.48 -0.56 -19.69
C GLN A 162 -2.21 0.52 -18.88
N ASP A 163 -2.70 1.58 -19.53
CA ASP A 163 -3.41 2.67 -18.87
C ASP A 163 -4.93 2.47 -18.82
N PHE A 164 -5.44 1.34 -19.31
CA PHE A 164 -6.88 1.10 -19.33
C PHE A 164 -7.37 0.45 -18.05
N PHE A 165 -6.58 -0.49 -17.51
CA PHE A 165 -6.93 -1.24 -16.32
C PHE A 165 -5.70 -1.80 -15.61
N GLU A 166 -5.89 -2.17 -14.35
CA GLU A 166 -4.93 -2.96 -13.57
C GLU A 166 -5.56 -4.32 -13.23
N ALA A 167 -4.80 -5.40 -13.38
CA ALA A 167 -5.25 -6.73 -13.01
C ALA A 167 -5.10 -6.96 -11.50
N GLY A 168 -6.22 -7.27 -10.87
CA GLY A 168 -6.27 -7.67 -9.46
C GLY A 168 -6.99 -8.99 -9.26
N TYR A 169 -7.08 -9.40 -8.00
CA TYR A 169 -7.84 -10.56 -7.59
C TYR A 169 -8.41 -10.37 -6.19
N SER A 170 -9.43 -11.16 -5.89
CA SER A 170 -9.93 -11.35 -4.54
C SER A 170 -10.08 -12.85 -4.29
N SER A 171 -9.85 -13.29 -3.05
CA SER A 171 -9.89 -14.71 -2.72
C SER A 171 -10.54 -14.97 -1.38
N MET A 172 -11.19 -16.13 -1.25
CA MET A 172 -11.72 -16.64 0.01
C MET A 172 -11.33 -18.11 0.19
N PRO A 173 -11.30 -18.64 1.42
CA PRO A 173 -11.17 -20.08 1.64
C PRO A 173 -12.31 -20.85 0.96
N GLY A 174 -11.99 -21.99 0.37
CA GLY A 174 -12.94 -22.96 -0.17
C GLY A 174 -12.64 -24.37 0.32
N PRO A 175 -13.52 -25.34 0.05
CA PRO A 175 -13.40 -26.71 0.54
C PRO A 175 -12.12 -27.43 0.06
N ASP A 176 -11.67 -27.14 -1.16
CA ASP A 176 -10.51 -27.77 -1.79
C ASP A 176 -9.30 -26.81 -1.93
N GLY A 177 -9.34 -25.67 -1.24
CA GLY A 177 -8.34 -24.60 -1.33
C GLY A 177 -8.97 -23.23 -1.62
N PRO A 178 -8.14 -22.17 -1.78
CA PRO A 178 -8.64 -20.83 -2.03
C PRO A 178 -9.45 -20.74 -3.33
N VAL A 179 -10.62 -20.11 -3.25
CA VAL A 179 -11.42 -19.74 -4.42
C VAL A 179 -11.08 -18.29 -4.77
N GLY A 180 -10.46 -18.10 -5.92
CA GLY A 180 -10.07 -16.79 -6.45
C GLY A 180 -11.04 -16.26 -7.49
N LEU A 181 -11.18 -14.94 -7.53
CA LEU A 181 -11.87 -14.19 -8.58
C LEU A 181 -10.90 -13.15 -9.12
N GLN A 182 -10.63 -13.17 -10.43
CA GLN A 182 -9.86 -12.11 -11.09
C GLN A 182 -10.72 -10.85 -11.21
N ILE A 183 -10.13 -9.68 -10.99
CA ILE A 183 -10.82 -8.39 -10.99
C ILE A 183 -10.03 -7.43 -11.86
N MET A 184 -10.63 -6.94 -12.95
CA MET A 184 -10.03 -5.87 -13.76
C MET A 184 -10.48 -4.52 -13.22
N MET A 185 -9.55 -3.76 -12.66
CA MET A 185 -9.79 -2.41 -12.13
C MET A 185 -9.62 -1.40 -13.25
N ARG A 186 -10.71 -0.84 -13.74
CA ARG A 186 -10.69 0.19 -14.79
C ARG A 186 -10.03 1.47 -14.29
N SER A 187 -9.20 2.09 -15.13
CA SER A 187 -8.79 3.48 -14.98
C SER A 187 -9.98 4.41 -14.78
N ALA A 188 -9.85 5.42 -13.92
CA ALA A 188 -10.87 6.47 -13.77
C ALA A 188 -10.92 7.43 -14.98
N GLN A 189 -9.85 7.48 -15.78
CA GLN A 189 -9.68 8.37 -16.93
C GLN A 189 -10.86 8.33 -17.89
N THR A 190 -11.61 9.42 -18.00
CA THR A 190 -12.82 9.50 -18.83
C THR A 190 -12.50 9.64 -20.32
N GLN A 191 -11.37 10.27 -20.66
CA GLN A 191 -10.88 10.49 -22.01
C GLN A 191 -10.39 9.21 -22.69
N ARG A 192 -9.94 8.20 -21.93
CA ARG A 192 -9.54 6.88 -22.46
C ARG A 192 -10.74 5.95 -22.59
N GLN A 193 -11.61 6.29 -23.54
CA GLN A 193 -12.84 5.54 -23.83
C GLN A 193 -12.58 4.05 -24.17
N PRO A 194 -11.51 3.67 -24.92
CA PRO A 194 -11.21 2.27 -25.19
C PRO A 194 -11.06 1.38 -23.94
N GLY A 195 -10.66 1.96 -22.80
CA GLY A 195 -10.57 1.23 -21.54
C GLY A 195 -11.91 0.67 -21.04
N ARG A 196 -13.06 1.08 -21.59
CA ARG A 196 -14.36 0.45 -21.29
C ARG A 196 -14.52 -0.93 -21.92
N LYS A 197 -13.72 -1.29 -22.93
CA LYS A 197 -13.80 -2.61 -23.58
C LYS A 197 -13.52 -3.76 -22.63
N ILE A 198 -12.86 -3.53 -21.49
CA ILE A 198 -12.69 -4.54 -20.45
C ILE A 198 -14.04 -5.16 -20.03
N PHE A 199 -15.10 -4.36 -19.92
CA PHE A 199 -16.41 -4.84 -19.47
C PHE A 199 -17.08 -5.78 -20.48
N GLN A 200 -16.66 -5.73 -21.75
CA GLN A 200 -17.16 -6.56 -22.84
C GLN A 200 -16.23 -7.76 -23.08
N ASP A 201 -14.92 -7.49 -23.15
CA ASP A 201 -13.93 -8.44 -23.64
C ASP A 201 -13.34 -9.33 -22.52
N LEU A 202 -13.31 -8.81 -21.29
CA LEU A 202 -12.67 -9.46 -20.14
C LEU A 202 -13.67 -9.85 -19.04
N ARG A 203 -14.97 -9.57 -19.20
CA ARG A 203 -15.98 -9.97 -18.22
C ARG A 203 -16.41 -11.41 -18.44
N SER A 204 -16.34 -12.22 -17.39
CA SER A 204 -16.77 -13.62 -17.42
C SER A 204 -17.24 -14.10 -16.04
N ASN A 205 -17.63 -15.36 -15.94
CA ASN A 205 -18.02 -15.97 -14.66
C ASN A 205 -16.84 -16.12 -13.68
N THR A 206 -15.61 -15.91 -14.14
CA THR A 206 -14.37 -15.96 -13.33
C THR A 206 -13.62 -14.64 -13.30
N GLN A 207 -14.12 -13.61 -14.01
CA GLN A 207 -13.50 -12.28 -14.11
C GLN A 207 -14.55 -11.17 -13.85
N ALA A 208 -14.38 -10.47 -12.73
CA ALA A 208 -15.16 -9.31 -12.32
C ALA A 208 -14.44 -7.99 -12.66
N HIS A 209 -15.14 -6.87 -12.45
CA HIS A 209 -14.65 -5.54 -12.82
C HIS A 209 -14.98 -4.53 -11.73
N ASP A 210 -14.10 -3.55 -11.54
CA ASP A 210 -14.28 -2.43 -10.61
C ASP A 210 -13.83 -1.10 -11.23
N VAL A 211 -14.37 0.03 -10.77
CA VAL A 211 -13.96 1.38 -11.19
C VAL A 211 -13.67 2.23 -9.94
N PRO A 212 -12.39 2.43 -9.58
CA PRO A 212 -12.02 3.28 -8.46
C PRO A 212 -12.40 4.76 -8.71
N GLY A 213 -12.88 5.45 -7.68
CA GLY A 213 -12.94 6.92 -7.65
C GLY A 213 -14.07 7.61 -8.44
N GLN A 214 -14.88 6.90 -9.22
CA GLN A 214 -16.02 7.46 -9.95
C GLN A 214 -17.30 6.68 -9.63
N ARG A 215 -18.00 7.07 -8.56
CA ARG A 215 -19.39 6.63 -8.34
C ARG A 215 -20.28 7.34 -9.37
N GLN A 216 -20.45 6.75 -10.54
CA GLN A 216 -21.56 7.16 -11.41
C GLN A 216 -22.88 6.86 -10.70
N ARG A 217 -23.65 7.93 -10.43
CA ARG A 217 -25.05 7.80 -10.04
C ARG A 217 -25.78 7.05 -11.18
N PRO A 218 -26.63 6.06 -10.89
CA PRO A 218 -27.45 5.45 -11.92
C PRO A 218 -28.54 6.45 -12.32
N GLY A 219 -28.66 6.77 -13.61
CA GLY A 219 -29.86 7.44 -14.12
C GLY A 219 -29.65 8.28 -15.39
N ASN A 220 -30.13 7.72 -16.49
CA ASN A 220 -30.72 8.35 -17.68
C ASN A 220 -29.90 9.30 -18.56
N ALA A 221 -29.91 8.93 -19.84
CA ALA A 221 -29.58 9.78 -20.96
C ALA A 221 -30.50 11.00 -21.05
N SER A 222 -29.91 12.19 -21.09
CA SER A 222 -30.20 13.23 -22.09
C SER A 222 -29.09 14.29 -22.02
N GLU A 223 -28.67 14.76 -23.19
CA GLU A 223 -27.89 15.97 -23.35
C GLU A 223 -28.65 17.19 -22.79
N GLU A 224 -27.89 18.25 -22.50
CA GLU A 224 -28.31 19.56 -21.95
C GLU A 224 -28.53 19.59 -20.43
N ASP A 225 -27.51 20.09 -19.69
CA ASP A 225 -27.72 21.38 -19.03
C ASP A 225 -26.40 22.06 -18.60
N VAL A 226 -26.35 23.35 -18.89
CA VAL A 226 -25.24 24.27 -18.66
C VAL A 226 -25.35 24.87 -17.26
N GLY A 227 -24.27 24.76 -16.49
CA GLY A 227 -23.82 25.78 -15.53
C GLY A 227 -24.64 26.00 -14.26
N THR A 228 -24.04 25.66 -13.10
CA THR A 228 -23.86 26.59 -11.96
C THR A 228 -22.93 25.99 -10.92
N LYS A 229 -21.96 26.79 -10.45
CA LYS A 229 -20.95 26.45 -9.44
C LYS A 229 -21.50 26.57 -8.02
N VAL A 230 -21.11 25.63 -7.15
CA VAL A 230 -20.83 25.84 -5.71
C VAL A 230 -19.60 24.96 -5.36
N PRO A 231 -18.61 25.40 -4.56
CA PRO A 231 -17.34 24.70 -4.43
C PRO A 231 -17.41 23.59 -3.36
N GLU A 232 -16.99 22.37 -3.72
CA GLU A 232 -16.73 21.26 -2.80
C GLU A 232 -15.27 20.78 -2.96
N ALA A 233 -14.70 20.34 -1.84
CA ALA A 233 -13.28 20.02 -1.67
C ALA A 233 -12.77 18.90 -2.58
N GLY A 234 -11.50 19.02 -2.99
CA GLY A 234 -10.75 17.99 -3.71
C GLY A 234 -10.71 18.26 -5.21
N MET A 235 -9.66 18.95 -5.67
CA MET A 235 -9.34 18.96 -7.10
C MET A 235 -9.00 17.52 -7.50
N PRO A 236 -9.61 16.93 -8.55
CA PRO A 236 -9.28 15.57 -8.97
C PRO A 236 -7.80 15.51 -9.39
N PRO A 237 -7.10 14.39 -9.14
CA PRO A 237 -5.74 14.20 -9.65
C PRO A 237 -5.72 14.43 -11.16
N GLY A 238 -4.60 14.94 -11.68
CA GLY A 238 -4.44 15.20 -13.11
C GLY A 238 -4.81 13.95 -13.90
N GLU A 239 -5.45 14.09 -15.06
CA GLU A 239 -5.94 12.94 -15.83
C GLU A 239 -4.84 11.92 -16.17
N SER A 240 -3.56 12.32 -16.22
CA SER A 240 -2.41 11.41 -16.37
C SER A 240 -2.11 10.59 -15.10
N GLU A 241 -2.30 11.16 -13.91
CA GLU A 241 -2.01 10.48 -12.63
C GLU A 241 -2.96 9.32 -12.36
N GLN A 242 -4.15 9.34 -12.99
CA GLN A 242 -5.17 8.30 -12.91
C GLN A 242 -4.86 7.06 -13.78
N GLN A 243 -3.74 7.05 -14.50
CA GLN A 243 -3.29 5.89 -15.30
C GLN A 243 -2.96 4.70 -14.39
N PRO A 244 -3.54 3.52 -14.64
CA PRO A 244 -3.16 2.27 -13.99
C PRO A 244 -1.68 1.94 -14.08
N ALA A 245 -0.96 2.37 -15.13
CA ALA A 245 0.50 2.25 -15.20
C ALA A 245 1.22 2.85 -13.97
N ASN A 246 0.66 3.92 -13.37
CA ASN A 246 1.19 4.54 -12.16
C ASN A 246 0.86 3.73 -10.88
N MET A 247 0.06 2.67 -10.99
CA MET A 247 -0.19 1.70 -9.91
C MET A 247 0.69 0.45 -10.02
N THR A 248 1.27 0.18 -11.21
CA THR A 248 1.89 -1.11 -11.56
C THR A 248 3.33 -1.27 -11.03
N GLU A 249 3.94 -0.25 -10.46
CA GLU A 249 5.25 -0.36 -9.80
C GLU A 249 5.12 -0.98 -8.40
N LYS A 250 4.91 -2.30 -8.35
CA LYS A 250 4.89 -3.05 -7.08
C LYS A 250 5.96 -4.12 -7.04
N ALA A 251 6.68 -4.12 -5.92
CA ALA A 251 7.70 -5.12 -5.63
C ALA A 251 7.09 -6.52 -5.52
N ARG A 252 7.89 -7.52 -5.91
CA ARG A 252 7.64 -8.94 -5.63
C ARG A 252 7.33 -9.13 -4.15
N THR A 253 6.53 -10.14 -3.80
CA THR A 253 6.43 -10.60 -2.40
C THR A 253 7.83 -10.87 -1.84
N PHE A 254 8.38 -9.88 -1.13
CA PHE A 254 8.95 -10.12 0.17
C PHE A 254 7.81 -10.55 1.09
N ALA A 255 8.08 -11.45 2.03
CA ALA A 255 7.05 -12.04 2.89
C ALA A 255 6.01 -11.00 3.33
N PRO A 256 4.71 -11.22 3.10
CA PRO A 256 3.71 -10.21 3.41
C PRO A 256 3.74 -9.93 4.91
N ARG A 257 3.96 -8.65 5.23
CA ARG A 257 3.58 -7.98 6.46
C ARG A 257 2.47 -8.75 7.19
N LEU A 258 2.84 -9.46 8.25
CA LEU A 258 2.08 -9.27 9.48
C LEU A 258 2.16 -7.76 9.73
N LEU A 259 1.06 -7.06 9.50
CA LEU A 259 0.79 -5.88 10.30
C LEU A 259 0.80 -6.41 11.73
N ALA A 260 1.97 -6.35 12.37
CA ALA A 260 2.11 -6.53 13.80
C ALA A 260 1.36 -5.37 14.44
N ASN A 261 0.05 -5.54 14.53
CA ASN A 261 -0.82 -4.89 15.50
C ASN A 261 -0.59 -5.47 16.91
N ASP A 262 0.51 -6.16 17.15
CA ASP A 262 0.89 -6.66 18.47
C ASP A 262 1.80 -5.68 19.24
N TYR A 263 2.01 -4.47 18.72
CA TYR A 263 2.64 -3.39 19.47
C TYR A 263 1.64 -2.29 19.77
N PRO A 264 1.56 -1.80 21.02
CA PRO A 264 0.71 -0.66 21.33
C PRO A 264 1.11 0.49 20.40
N ALA A 265 0.20 0.86 19.50
CA ALA A 265 0.41 1.98 18.59
C ALA A 265 0.81 3.22 19.43
N GLY A 266 2.03 3.70 19.23
CA GLY A 266 2.50 4.97 19.82
C GLY A 266 3.78 4.94 20.68
N MET A 267 4.45 3.80 20.90
CA MET A 267 5.77 3.81 21.59
C MET A 267 6.94 3.87 20.60
N PRO A 268 7.91 4.79 20.80
CA PRO A 268 9.11 4.89 19.96
C PRO A 268 10.04 3.69 20.19
N LEU A 269 10.58 3.12 19.10
CA LEU A 269 11.60 2.07 19.16
C LEU A 269 12.98 2.65 19.52
N GLN A 270 13.88 1.78 20.00
CA GLN A 270 15.27 2.16 20.25
C GLN A 270 16.08 2.19 18.95
N LEU A 271 17.02 3.14 18.82
CA LEU A 271 18.05 3.07 17.79
C LEU A 271 19.18 2.16 18.28
N TYR A 272 19.52 1.13 17.51
CA TYR A 272 20.57 0.17 17.87
C TYR A 272 21.73 0.21 16.89
N ILE A 273 22.94 0.47 17.40
CA ILE A 273 24.20 0.39 16.67
C ILE A 273 24.99 -0.81 17.19
N PRO A 274 25.23 -1.86 16.39
CA PRO A 274 26.00 -3.03 16.85
C PRO A 274 27.47 -2.66 17.08
N PRO A 275 28.21 -3.44 17.89
CA PRO A 275 29.67 -3.31 18.02
C PRO A 275 30.40 -3.38 16.67
N CYS A 276 31.61 -2.83 16.61
CA CYS A 276 32.40 -2.89 15.39
C CYS A 276 32.80 -4.32 15.06
N LEU A 277 32.62 -4.73 13.80
CA LEU A 277 32.96 -6.06 13.30
C LEU A 277 34.42 -6.19 12.87
N ARG A 278 35.16 -5.07 12.87
CA ARG A 278 36.60 -5.09 12.57
C ARG A 278 37.38 -5.38 13.84
N ASP A 279 38.47 -6.10 13.67
CA ASP A 279 39.47 -6.31 14.71
C ASP A 279 40.84 -5.83 14.18
N PRO A 280 41.42 -4.74 14.73
CA PRO A 280 40.84 -3.88 15.76
C PRO A 280 39.63 -3.07 15.26
N ALA A 281 38.79 -2.61 16.19
CA ALA A 281 37.63 -1.79 15.89
C ALA A 281 38.02 -0.53 15.10
N HIS A 282 37.21 -0.14 14.12
CA HIS A 282 37.44 1.10 13.39
C HIS A 282 37.26 2.30 14.31
N HIS A 283 38.24 3.21 14.33
CA HIS A 283 38.24 4.38 15.22
C HIS A 283 37.01 5.28 15.08
N LEU A 284 36.33 5.29 13.93
CA LEU A 284 35.08 6.03 13.72
C LEU A 284 33.79 5.24 13.99
N HIS A 285 33.82 3.94 14.34
CA HIS A 285 32.58 3.14 14.47
C HIS A 285 31.72 3.59 15.66
N LEU A 286 32.36 3.81 16.80
CA LEU A 286 31.84 4.46 18.00
C LEU A 286 32.98 5.36 18.49
N PRO A 287 33.09 6.58 17.94
CA PRO A 287 34.24 7.44 18.13
C PRO A 287 34.39 7.89 19.58
N GLU A 288 35.60 8.32 19.93
CA GLU A 288 35.85 8.93 21.23
C GLU A 288 35.05 10.22 21.39
N PHE A 289 34.54 10.46 22.59
CA PHE A 289 33.69 11.62 22.88
C PHE A 289 34.35 12.97 22.54
N GLY A 290 35.68 13.10 22.62
CA GLY A 290 36.36 14.36 22.33
C GLY A 290 36.66 14.60 20.85
N GLN A 291 36.41 13.62 19.98
CA GLN A 291 36.83 13.68 18.58
C GLN A 291 35.90 14.62 17.77
N PRO A 292 36.42 15.68 17.11
CA PRO A 292 35.64 16.50 16.20
C PRO A 292 35.14 15.68 15.01
N LEU A 293 33.82 15.60 14.84
CA LEU A 293 33.19 14.79 13.80
C LEU A 293 31.92 15.42 13.27
N ARG A 294 31.76 15.34 11.95
CA ARG A 294 30.45 15.51 11.31
C ARG A 294 29.78 14.15 11.16
N ILE A 295 28.58 14.02 11.68
CA ILE A 295 27.86 12.76 11.75
C ILE A 295 26.65 12.85 10.82
N GLN A 296 26.56 11.91 9.88
CA GLN A 296 25.36 11.72 9.06
C GLN A 296 24.71 10.39 9.42
N ILE A 297 23.42 10.44 9.78
CA ILE A 297 22.57 9.26 9.90
C ILE A 297 21.43 9.36 8.90
N GLU A 298 21.29 8.33 8.06
CA GLU A 298 20.30 8.32 6.97
C GLU A 298 19.72 6.94 6.73
N GLY A 299 18.49 6.87 6.21
CA GLY A 299 17.86 5.62 5.86
C GLY A 299 16.41 5.77 5.41
N PRO A 300 15.72 4.64 5.22
CA PRO A 300 14.31 4.65 4.83
C PRO A 300 13.43 5.34 5.87
N VAL A 301 12.55 6.23 5.41
CA VAL A 301 11.62 6.99 6.27
C VAL A 301 10.77 6.05 7.13
N VAL A 302 10.34 4.92 6.56
CA VAL A 302 9.54 3.90 7.26
C VAL A 302 10.22 3.33 8.51
N ALA A 303 11.55 3.29 8.56
CA ALA A 303 12.31 2.87 9.74
C ALA A 303 12.46 4.01 10.74
N ILE A 304 12.69 5.24 10.24
CA ILE A 304 12.83 6.44 11.06
C ILE A 304 11.51 6.81 11.76
N GLU A 305 10.37 6.61 11.10
CA GLU A 305 9.03 6.80 11.68
C GLU A 305 8.78 5.88 12.89
N ARG A 306 9.40 4.69 12.94
CA ARG A 306 9.31 3.81 14.11
C ARG A 306 10.09 4.34 15.32
N LEU A 307 11.11 5.17 15.09
CA LEU A 307 11.82 5.89 16.17
C LEU A 307 10.99 7.07 16.69
N PHE A 308 10.16 7.66 15.83
CA PHE A 308 9.40 8.88 16.14
C PHE A 308 7.95 8.81 15.62
N PRO A 309 7.09 7.95 16.20
CA PRO A 309 5.76 7.66 15.64
C PRO A 309 4.78 8.84 15.68
N THR A 310 5.11 9.93 16.39
CA THR A 310 4.28 11.12 16.51
C THR A 310 4.72 12.27 15.61
N ILE A 311 5.85 12.13 14.90
CA ILE A 311 6.37 13.20 14.03
C ILE A 311 5.56 13.26 12.74
N THR A 312 5.25 14.48 12.32
CA THR A 312 4.62 14.77 11.03
C THR A 312 5.68 15.30 10.06
N TRP A 313 5.78 14.69 8.88
CA TRP A 313 6.73 15.11 7.84
C TRP A 313 6.17 16.28 7.03
N HIS A 314 7.01 17.28 6.74
CA HIS A 314 6.64 18.42 5.91
C HIS A 314 7.05 18.14 4.46
N THR A 315 6.12 17.55 3.67
CA THR A 315 6.40 17.06 2.32
C THR A 315 5.87 17.95 1.19
N ASN A 316 5.55 19.22 1.47
CA ASN A 316 5.20 20.18 0.43
C ASN A 316 6.49 20.75 -0.20
N PRO A 317 6.85 20.40 -1.46
CA PRO A 317 8.11 20.81 -2.06
C PRO A 317 8.21 22.32 -2.32
N THR A 318 7.08 23.05 -2.28
CA THR A 318 7.05 24.51 -2.44
C THR A 318 7.16 25.28 -1.14
N ARG A 319 7.08 24.59 0.01
CA ARG A 319 7.14 25.15 1.37
C ARG A 319 7.88 24.18 2.28
N LEU A 320 9.11 23.86 1.94
CA LEU A 320 9.93 22.98 2.77
C LEU A 320 10.47 23.77 3.94
N GLU A 321 10.07 23.35 5.14
CA GLU A 321 10.66 23.90 6.36
C GLU A 321 11.95 23.16 6.67
N PHE A 322 13.03 23.92 6.85
CA PHE A 322 14.28 23.42 7.40
C PHE A 322 14.48 23.94 8.83
N PRO A 323 14.86 23.07 9.79
CA PRO A 323 14.91 21.61 9.64
C PRO A 323 13.52 20.96 9.64
N GLN A 324 13.40 19.75 9.07
CA GLN A 324 12.23 18.91 9.31
C GLN A 324 12.03 18.66 10.82
N PRO A 325 10.80 18.44 11.29
CA PRO A 325 10.55 18.14 12.71
C PRO A 325 11.35 16.94 13.25
N ALA A 326 11.69 15.97 12.38
CA ALA A 326 12.52 14.80 12.74
C ALA A 326 14.01 15.11 12.93
N ALA A 327 14.55 16.21 12.40
CA ALA A 327 15.98 16.40 12.27
C ALA A 327 16.69 16.45 13.63
N GLN A 328 16.22 17.33 14.52
CA GLN A 328 16.86 17.51 15.84
C GLN A 328 16.64 16.28 16.73
N GLU A 329 15.48 15.63 16.63
CA GLU A 329 15.17 14.41 17.37
C GLU A 329 16.08 13.24 16.94
N LEU A 330 16.27 13.06 15.63
CA LEU A 330 17.16 12.03 15.09
C LEU A 330 18.63 12.32 15.41
N ALA A 331 19.07 13.58 15.34
CA ALA A 331 20.42 13.99 15.75
C ALA A 331 20.66 13.70 17.24
N ASN A 332 19.71 14.06 18.11
CA ASN A 332 19.80 13.79 19.56
C ASN A 332 19.80 12.30 19.86
N LEU A 333 18.96 11.51 19.18
CA LEU A 333 18.91 10.06 19.35
C LEU A 333 20.21 9.38 18.89
N ALA A 334 20.74 9.77 17.73
CA ALA A 334 22.04 9.29 17.24
C ALA A 334 23.17 9.64 18.22
N TYR A 335 23.21 10.89 18.70
CA TYR A 335 24.18 11.33 19.70
C TYR A 335 24.14 10.46 20.97
N ARG A 336 22.95 10.24 21.53
CA ARG A 336 22.76 9.37 22.71
C ARG A 336 23.24 7.96 22.47
N THR A 337 22.95 7.42 21.29
CA THR A 337 23.31 6.05 20.93
C THR A 337 24.81 5.88 20.75
N ILE A 338 25.48 6.88 20.17
CA ILE A 338 26.92 6.85 19.92
C ILE A 338 27.72 7.06 21.21
N TYR A 339 27.32 8.04 22.04
CA TYR A 339 28.11 8.50 23.18
C TYR A 339 27.58 8.05 24.55
N GLY A 340 26.38 7.45 24.61
CA GLY A 340 25.74 7.06 25.87
C GLY A 340 25.41 8.24 26.79
N LYS A 341 25.20 9.44 26.23
CA LYS A 341 25.02 10.70 26.97
C LYS A 341 23.93 11.56 26.33
N GLU A 342 23.17 12.28 27.14
CA GLU A 342 22.25 13.32 26.66
C GLU A 342 23.04 14.49 26.03
N PRO A 343 22.63 14.99 24.85
CA PRO A 343 23.28 16.14 24.22
C PRO A 343 22.99 17.41 25.02
N ARG A 344 24.00 18.26 25.19
CA ARG A 344 23.79 19.64 25.67
C ARG A 344 23.56 20.56 24.49
N LEU A 345 23.17 21.80 24.78
CA LEU A 345 23.04 22.84 23.77
C LEU A 345 24.36 22.99 22.99
N GLY A 346 24.32 22.73 21.68
CA GLY A 346 25.50 22.80 20.81
C GLY A 346 26.20 21.46 20.54
N ASP A 347 25.84 20.36 21.21
CA ASP A 347 26.52 19.06 21.04
C ASP A 347 26.02 18.25 19.81
N ALA A 348 24.83 18.56 19.28
CA ALA A 348 24.25 17.87 18.12
C ALA A 348 23.53 18.87 17.18
N VAL A 349 24.26 19.89 16.72
CA VAL A 349 23.69 20.97 15.90
C VAL A 349 23.43 20.46 14.48
N VAL A 350 22.16 20.43 14.07
CA VAL A 350 21.76 20.07 12.70
C VAL A 350 22.36 21.06 11.71
N LYS A 351 23.05 20.52 10.71
CA LYS A 351 23.76 21.27 9.66
C LYS A 351 23.16 21.07 8.28
N ASP A 352 22.59 19.91 8.02
CA ASP A 352 21.93 19.59 6.77
C ASP A 352 20.93 18.44 6.96
N GLU A 353 20.04 18.28 6.00
CA GLU A 353 19.15 17.14 5.89
C GLU A 353 19.02 16.71 4.42
N TYR A 354 18.90 15.40 4.22
CA TYR A 354 18.68 14.78 2.93
C TYR A 354 17.25 14.28 2.83
N LEU A 355 16.51 14.75 1.83
CA LEU A 355 15.15 14.32 1.50
C LEU A 355 15.18 13.51 0.20
N GLY A 356 15.09 12.19 0.32
CA GLY A 356 14.92 11.28 -0.81
C GLY A 356 13.46 11.31 -1.26
N TRP A 357 13.18 12.15 -2.25
CA TRP A 357 11.85 12.28 -2.83
C TRP A 357 11.51 11.08 -3.68
N VAL A 358 10.29 10.57 -3.50
CA VAL A 358 9.71 9.67 -4.49
C VAL A 358 9.37 10.52 -5.72
N VAL A 359 9.87 10.09 -6.88
CA VAL A 359 9.66 10.78 -8.15
C VAL A 359 8.24 10.48 -8.64
N GLU A 360 7.28 11.22 -8.07
CA GLU A 360 5.86 11.23 -8.43
C GLU A 360 5.43 12.69 -8.68
N ASN A 361 4.33 12.90 -9.40
CA ASN A 361 3.79 14.23 -9.64
C ASN A 361 2.36 14.32 -9.07
N PRO A 362 2.06 15.30 -8.20
CA PRO A 362 3.04 16.14 -7.48
C PRO A 362 3.95 15.31 -6.57
N MET A 363 5.19 15.74 -6.34
CA MET A 363 6.08 15.10 -5.36
C MET A 363 5.50 15.32 -3.96
N THR A 364 4.87 14.30 -3.40
CA THR A 364 4.13 14.42 -2.13
C THR A 364 4.72 13.64 -0.98
N ARG A 365 5.72 12.80 -1.23
CA ARG A 365 6.35 11.98 -0.18
C ARG A 365 7.85 11.84 -0.35
N VAL A 366 8.49 11.61 0.79
CA VAL A 366 9.87 11.17 0.91
C VAL A 366 9.88 9.71 1.38
N ASP A 367 10.71 8.87 0.78
CA ASP A 367 10.91 7.48 1.20
C ASP A 367 12.27 7.26 1.88
N TYR A 368 13.16 8.24 1.80
CA TYR A 368 14.47 8.24 2.43
C TYR A 368 14.72 9.59 3.12
N TYR A 369 15.27 9.54 4.33
CA TYR A 369 15.61 10.73 5.09
C TYR A 369 16.98 10.59 5.74
N GLY A 370 17.71 11.69 5.82
CA GLY A 370 18.96 11.77 6.58
C GLY A 370 19.12 13.11 7.26
N VAL A 371 19.80 13.09 8.41
CA VAL A 371 20.23 14.31 9.11
C VAL A 371 21.75 14.30 9.26
N THR A 372 22.36 15.46 9.04
CA THR A 372 23.77 15.71 9.27
C THR A 372 23.90 16.70 10.42
N PHE A 373 24.71 16.38 11.42
CA PHE A 373 24.99 17.26 12.55
C PHE A 373 26.47 17.25 12.94
N ASP A 374 26.93 18.34 13.55
CA ASP A 374 28.30 18.48 14.00
C ASP A 374 28.45 18.15 15.49
N HIS A 375 29.52 17.45 15.82
CA HIS A 375 29.99 17.20 17.19
C HIS A 375 31.42 17.72 17.34
N HIS A 376 31.60 18.78 18.13
CA HIS A 376 32.89 19.44 18.37
C HIS A 376 33.68 19.89 17.12
N VAL A 377 33.03 19.99 15.95
CA VAL A 377 33.64 20.53 14.74
C VAL A 377 33.94 22.03 14.95
N PRO A 378 35.19 22.49 14.78
CA PRO A 378 35.54 23.90 14.92
C PRO A 378 34.78 24.77 13.91
N THR A 379 34.39 25.97 14.34
CA THR A 379 33.79 26.95 13.43
C THR A 379 34.76 27.28 12.29
N GLY A 380 34.29 27.16 11.05
CA GLY A 380 35.08 27.42 9.84
C GLY A 380 35.84 26.21 9.29
N ASP A 381 35.79 25.04 9.95
CA ASP A 381 36.27 23.79 9.36
C ASP A 381 35.27 23.31 8.29
N SER A 382 35.65 23.43 7.02
CA SER A 382 34.79 23.07 5.88
C SER A 382 34.94 21.62 5.43
N ASP A 383 35.93 20.88 5.95
CA ASP A 383 36.17 19.48 5.58
C ASP A 383 36.51 18.60 6.80
N PRO A 384 35.65 18.57 7.83
CA PRO A 384 35.84 17.70 8.98
C PRO A 384 35.77 16.22 8.59
N GLU A 385 36.30 15.37 9.46
CA GLU A 385 36.15 13.92 9.34
C GLU A 385 34.67 13.52 9.53
N VAL A 386 34.19 12.54 8.74
CA VAL A 386 32.77 12.17 8.69
C VAL A 386 32.54 10.76 9.20
N LEU A 387 31.56 10.62 10.09
CA LEU A 387 30.94 9.35 10.46
C LEU A 387 29.60 9.21 9.74
N GLN A 388 29.53 8.32 8.75
CA GLN A 388 28.28 7.97 8.10
C GLN A 388 27.70 6.67 8.66
N ILE A 389 26.42 6.74 9.04
CA ILE A 389 25.63 5.65 9.62
C ILE A 389 24.38 5.47 8.75
N ASN A 390 24.14 4.24 8.29
CA ASN A 390 22.91 3.95 7.55
C ASN A 390 21.94 3.22 8.48
N VAL A 391 20.74 3.74 8.62
CA VAL A 391 19.59 3.01 9.13
C VAL A 391 19.23 1.94 8.10
N ILE A 392 19.15 0.70 8.56
CA ILE A 392 18.87 -0.48 7.76
C ILE A 392 17.46 -0.93 8.10
N GLU A 393 16.57 -0.84 7.12
CA GLU A 393 15.25 -1.47 7.22
C GLU A 393 15.45 -2.99 7.19
N VAL A 394 14.87 -3.68 8.17
CA VAL A 394 14.99 -5.14 8.36
C VAL A 394 13.64 -5.83 8.45
N GLU A 395 12.55 -5.09 8.67
CA GLU A 395 11.25 -5.71 8.94
C GLU A 395 10.44 -5.92 7.66
N ASP A 396 10.51 -5.00 6.69
CA ASP A 396 9.70 -5.05 5.48
C ASP A 396 10.13 -6.20 4.55
N ASP A 397 11.41 -6.59 4.60
CA ASP A 397 11.96 -7.65 3.75
C ASP A 397 12.53 -8.85 4.50
N ASP A 398 12.21 -8.96 5.79
CA ASP A 398 12.72 -9.99 6.72
C ASP A 398 14.26 -10.07 6.73
N GLY A 399 14.91 -8.91 6.58
CA GLY A 399 16.35 -8.74 6.61
C GLY A 399 17.06 -9.12 5.31
N ALA A 400 16.34 -9.35 4.20
CA ALA A 400 16.95 -9.75 2.94
C ALA A 400 17.98 -8.74 2.40
N TYR A 401 17.65 -7.44 2.41
CA TYR A 401 18.55 -6.35 2.04
C TYR A 401 19.74 -6.29 2.99
N ALA A 402 19.47 -6.35 4.29
CA ALA A 402 20.49 -6.33 5.34
C ALA A 402 21.51 -7.46 5.12
N ASN A 403 21.05 -8.70 4.96
CA ASN A 403 21.89 -9.88 4.72
C ASN A 403 22.65 -9.81 3.38
N ARG A 404 22.10 -9.12 2.38
CA ARG A 404 22.79 -8.87 1.12
C ARG A 404 23.95 -7.89 1.27
N TRP A 405 23.77 -6.80 2.00
CA TRP A 405 24.71 -5.66 2.02
C TRP A 405 25.56 -5.53 3.29
N LEU A 406 25.25 -6.28 4.33
CA LEU A 406 26.03 -6.35 5.56
C LEU A 406 26.92 -7.60 5.60
N PRO A 407 28.09 -7.54 6.24
CA PRO A 407 29.02 -8.67 6.35
C PRO A 407 28.64 -9.66 7.46
N PHE A 408 27.49 -9.48 8.13
CA PHE A 408 26.99 -10.34 9.20
C PHE A 408 25.54 -10.73 8.94
N GLN A 409 25.12 -11.85 9.51
CA GLN A 409 23.74 -12.28 9.45
C GLN A 409 22.86 -11.38 10.32
N VAL A 410 21.76 -10.93 9.74
CA VAL A 410 20.73 -10.14 10.40
C VAL A 410 19.47 -10.98 10.49
N ASP A 411 19.08 -11.31 11.72
CA ASP A 411 17.79 -11.93 12.03
C ASP A 411 16.78 -10.81 12.32
N ALA A 412 15.81 -10.63 11.42
CA ALA A 412 14.78 -9.60 11.54
C ALA A 412 13.96 -9.74 12.84
N SER A 413 13.80 -10.96 13.37
CA SER A 413 13.05 -11.20 14.61
C SER A 413 13.70 -10.57 15.85
N THR A 414 15.02 -10.34 15.80
CA THR A 414 15.77 -9.64 16.88
C THR A 414 15.40 -8.16 16.96
N TYR A 415 15.01 -7.56 15.83
CA TYR A 415 14.76 -6.12 15.73
C TYR A 415 13.27 -5.78 15.74
N ARG A 416 12.44 -6.69 15.21
CA ARG A 416 11.01 -6.49 14.97
C ARG A 416 10.29 -5.93 16.19
N GLY A 417 9.87 -4.66 16.12
CA GLY A 417 9.16 -3.95 17.19
C GLY A 417 9.94 -3.74 18.48
N GLN A 418 11.27 -3.93 18.45
CA GLN A 418 12.16 -3.67 19.59
C GLN A 418 13.12 -2.53 19.28
N SER A 419 13.77 -2.57 18.12
CA SER A 419 14.80 -1.59 17.76
C SER A 419 14.95 -1.43 16.25
N VAL A 420 15.45 -0.26 15.85
CA VAL A 420 15.84 0.05 14.48
C VAL A 420 17.35 -0.11 14.34
N LEU A 421 17.77 -0.97 13.42
CA LEU A 421 19.19 -1.24 13.16
C LEU A 421 19.83 -0.07 12.42
N ALA A 422 20.94 0.45 12.94
CA ALA A 422 21.76 1.44 12.28
C ALA A 422 23.23 0.99 12.24
N VAL A 423 23.85 1.02 11.07
CA VAL A 423 25.18 0.42 10.86
C VAL A 423 26.15 1.48 10.33
N PRO A 424 27.22 1.80 11.06
CA PRO A 424 28.31 2.64 10.57
C PRO A 424 28.94 2.07 9.29
N ARG A 425 29.33 2.95 8.36
CA ARG A 425 29.86 2.56 7.05
C ARG A 425 31.01 1.55 7.12
N CYS A 426 31.84 1.62 8.17
CA CYS A 426 32.98 0.72 8.31
C CYS A 426 32.59 -0.77 8.43
N CYS A 427 31.36 -1.07 8.84
CA CYS A 427 30.78 -2.41 9.01
C CYS A 427 29.76 -2.77 7.92
N GLN A 428 29.82 -2.11 6.76
CA GLN A 428 29.02 -2.45 5.58
C GLN A 428 29.91 -3.01 4.46
N LYS A 429 29.32 -3.78 3.53
CA LYS A 429 30.06 -4.26 2.33
C LYS A 429 30.42 -3.11 1.39
N ARG A 430 29.54 -2.12 1.25
CA ARG A 430 29.79 -0.92 0.43
C ARG A 430 30.90 -0.08 1.07
N LYS A 431 31.89 0.29 0.27
CA LYS A 431 32.95 1.22 0.69
C LYS A 431 32.51 2.65 0.42
N GLY A 432 32.37 3.44 1.48
CA GLY A 432 31.94 4.84 1.44
C GLY A 432 33.06 5.81 1.05
N THR A 433 33.74 5.57 -0.06
CA THR A 433 34.93 6.36 -0.46
C THR A 433 34.62 7.82 -0.81
N GLN A 434 33.34 8.17 -1.00
CA GLN A 434 32.87 9.51 -1.33
C GLN A 434 32.10 10.17 -0.17
N ASP A 435 31.91 9.46 0.94
CA ASP A 435 31.02 9.86 2.03
C ASP A 435 31.44 11.19 2.64
N ARG A 436 32.71 11.31 3.05
CA ARG A 436 33.28 12.56 3.61
C ARG A 436 33.05 13.76 2.68
N ARG A 437 33.40 13.62 1.41
CA ARG A 437 33.26 14.69 0.42
C ARG A 437 31.79 15.09 0.25
N LYS A 438 30.89 14.12 0.02
CA LYS A 438 29.46 14.38 -0.23
C LYS A 438 28.80 15.06 0.97
N VAL A 439 29.05 14.57 2.17
CA VAL A 439 28.46 15.13 3.40
C VAL A 439 28.94 16.55 3.64
N ASN A 440 30.23 16.82 3.45
CA ASN A 440 30.77 18.17 3.60
C ASN A 440 30.28 19.13 2.51
N GLU A 441 30.17 18.67 1.26
CA GLU A 441 29.58 19.43 0.14
C GLU A 441 28.11 19.80 0.41
N SER A 442 27.27 18.87 0.89
CA SER A 442 25.86 19.14 1.18
C SER A 442 25.67 20.16 2.31
N VAL A 443 26.48 20.11 3.37
CA VAL A 443 26.46 21.14 4.42
C VAL A 443 26.88 22.50 3.86
N ALA A 444 27.94 22.57 3.06
CA ALA A 444 28.39 23.81 2.45
C ALA A 444 27.33 24.41 1.50
N GLU A 445 26.66 23.58 0.70
CA GLU A 445 25.56 23.99 -0.17
C GLU A 445 24.40 24.60 0.64
N ARG A 446 24.05 24.00 1.78
CA ARG A 446 23.00 24.54 2.66
C ARG A 446 23.40 25.86 3.30
N GLU A 447 24.61 25.95 3.87
CA GLU A 447 25.10 27.18 4.50
C GLU A 447 25.17 28.34 3.49
N ASN A 448 25.47 28.05 2.21
CA ASN A 448 25.52 29.04 1.14
C ASN A 448 24.13 29.50 0.64
N LYS A 449 23.07 28.71 0.79
CA LYS A 449 21.70 29.10 0.39
C LYS A 449 21.12 30.21 1.28
N GLY A 450 21.66 30.41 2.49
CA GLY A 450 21.13 31.35 3.48
C GLY A 450 19.74 30.95 3.99
N PRO A 451 19.15 31.66 4.97
CA PRO A 451 17.76 31.45 5.33
C PRO A 451 16.88 31.78 4.12
N GLU A 452 15.99 30.85 3.74
CA GLU A 452 15.01 31.08 2.68
C GLU A 452 14.24 32.38 2.97
N ARG A 453 14.20 33.30 2.00
CA ARG A 453 13.44 34.54 2.15
C ARG A 453 11.95 34.17 2.16
N ASP A 454 11.25 34.55 3.22
CA ASP A 454 9.79 34.60 3.25
C ASP A 454 9.31 35.52 2.11
N GLU A 455 9.00 34.96 0.95
CA GLU A 455 8.25 35.68 -0.09
C GLU A 455 6.78 35.71 0.31
N ALA A 456 6.47 36.59 1.27
CA ALA A 456 5.15 37.15 1.43
C ALA A 456 4.98 38.30 0.43
N ASN A 457 4.28 38.05 -0.68
CA ASN A 457 3.48 39.04 -1.40
C ASN A 457 2.37 38.38 -2.21
#